data_AF-A0A9W6JCX2-F1
#
_entry.id   AF-A0A9W6JCX2-F1
#
_cell.length_a   1.000
_cell.length_b   1.000
_cell.length_c   1.000
_cell.angle_alpha   90.00
_cell.angle_beta   90.00
_cell.angle_gamma   90.00
#
_symmetry.space_group_name_H-M   'P 1'
#
loop_
_entity.id
_entity.type
_entity.pdbx_description
1 polymer ?
#
loop_
_entity_poly.entity_id
_entity_poly.type
_entity_poly.pdbx_seq_one_letter_code
_entity_poly.pdbx_strand_id
1 'polypeptide(L)'
;MKREWKIGTGAILLSACLPPAFAADDDSLVRILAKADIAHNLVVYCAQYDPSIIERTRGSVGDAQQLMLHVRSEVISGLPQAEATEVVVRSANAARIGALLAIRERYGPKQSEERARLANWCERSAASSVKEFVSSHGDHHDAFDAEIARANEDLQLPNKHPSFK
;
A
#
# COMPACT_ATOMS: atom_id res chain seq x y z
N MET A 1 54.80 -14.43 -40.54
CA MET A 1 53.50 -15.11 -40.72
C MET A 1 52.48 -14.42 -39.80
N LYS A 2 51.62 -13.58 -40.36
CA LYS A 2 50.61 -12.79 -39.63
C LYS A 2 49.34 -13.65 -39.51
N ARG A 3 48.87 -13.92 -38.29
CA ARG A 3 47.61 -14.63 -38.06
C ARG A 3 46.50 -13.60 -37.90
N GLU A 4 45.60 -13.56 -38.89
CA GLU A 4 44.42 -12.70 -38.88
C GLU A 4 43.31 -13.37 -38.09
N TRP A 5 42.86 -12.71 -37.02
CA TRP A 5 41.76 -13.17 -36.18
C TRP A 5 40.46 -12.66 -36.80
N LYS A 6 39.68 -13.56 -37.41
CA LYS A 6 38.34 -13.26 -37.93
C LYS A 6 37.39 -13.07 -36.75
N ILE A 7 36.91 -11.84 -36.57
CA ILE A 7 35.90 -11.50 -35.57
C ILE A 7 34.55 -12.04 -36.05
N GLY A 8 34.05 -13.04 -35.33
CA GLY A 8 32.74 -13.64 -35.57
C GLY A 8 31.62 -12.64 -35.30
N THR A 9 30.64 -12.63 -36.20
CA THR A 9 29.42 -11.82 -36.15
C THR A 9 28.55 -12.30 -34.99
N GLY A 10 28.78 -11.76 -33.79
CA GLY A 10 27.89 -11.95 -32.64
C GLY A 10 26.68 -11.03 -32.75
N ALA A 11 25.54 -11.56 -33.14
CA ALA A 11 24.26 -10.87 -33.01
C ALA A 11 23.97 -10.68 -31.51
N ILE A 12 24.22 -9.46 -31.01
CA ILE A 12 23.80 -9.04 -29.68
C ILE A 12 22.28 -8.86 -29.75
N LEU A 13 21.53 -9.89 -29.35
CA LEU A 13 20.12 -9.76 -29.00
C LEU A 13 20.03 -8.83 -27.79
N LEU A 14 19.75 -7.56 -28.05
CA LEU A 14 19.29 -6.59 -27.05
C LEU A 14 17.94 -7.07 -26.54
N SER A 15 17.96 -7.94 -25.52
CA SER A 15 16.78 -8.19 -24.68
C SER A 15 16.44 -6.87 -24.00
N ALA A 16 15.47 -6.17 -24.57
CA ALA A 16 14.80 -5.06 -23.93
C ALA A 16 14.19 -5.59 -22.63
N CYS A 17 14.81 -5.26 -21.51
CA CYS A 17 14.22 -5.41 -20.19
C CYS A 17 13.12 -4.35 -20.10
N LEU A 18 11.98 -4.62 -20.74
CA LEU A 18 10.77 -3.87 -20.49
C LEU A 18 10.37 -4.16 -19.04
N PRO A 19 10.24 -3.14 -18.17
CA PRO A 19 9.63 -3.38 -16.88
C PRO A 19 8.27 -4.02 -17.12
N PRO A 20 7.86 -5.02 -16.32
CA PRO A 20 6.50 -5.56 -16.40
C PRO A 20 5.52 -4.40 -16.39
N ALA A 21 4.72 -4.29 -17.45
CA ALA A 21 3.67 -3.30 -17.58
C ALA A 21 2.54 -3.72 -16.63
N PHE A 22 2.68 -3.35 -15.36
CA PHE A 22 1.58 -3.43 -14.41
C PHE A 22 0.56 -2.36 -14.79
N ALA A 23 -0.70 -2.76 -14.92
CA ALA A 23 -1.77 -1.83 -15.26
C ALA A 23 -1.88 -0.77 -14.15
N ALA A 24 -1.99 0.50 -14.53
CA ALA A 24 -2.18 1.61 -13.60
C ALA A 24 -3.44 1.50 -12.71
N ASP A 25 -4.31 0.53 -13.03
CA ASP A 25 -5.62 0.30 -12.46
C ASP A 25 -5.54 -0.67 -11.25
N ASP A 26 -4.68 -1.71 -11.32
CA ASP A 26 -4.28 -2.51 -10.15
C ASP A 26 -3.71 -1.61 -9.05
N ASP A 27 -3.00 -0.56 -9.47
CA ASP A 27 -2.43 0.40 -8.53
C ASP A 27 -3.51 1.18 -7.76
N SER A 28 -4.71 1.36 -8.31
CA SER A 28 -5.80 2.08 -7.62
C SER A 28 -6.35 1.25 -6.46
N LEU A 29 -6.72 -0.01 -6.69
CA LEU A 29 -7.17 -0.90 -5.62
C LEU A 29 -6.06 -1.12 -4.58
N VAL A 30 -4.81 -1.28 -5.05
CA VAL A 30 -3.63 -1.37 -4.16
C VAL A 30 -3.49 -0.12 -3.31
N ARG A 31 -3.65 1.09 -3.88
CA ARG A 31 -3.57 2.36 -3.14
C ARG A 31 -4.69 2.49 -2.11
N ILE A 32 -5.91 2.11 -2.46
CA ILE A 32 -7.08 2.16 -1.55
C ILE A 32 -6.81 1.27 -0.33
N LEU A 33 -6.50 0.00 -0.56
CA LEU A 33 -6.24 -0.95 0.52
C LEU A 33 -4.97 -0.58 1.32
N ALA A 34 -3.93 -0.07 0.66
CA ALA A 34 -2.71 0.37 1.33
C ALA A 34 -2.96 1.48 2.35
N LYS A 35 -3.94 2.39 2.14
CA LYS A 35 -4.29 3.41 3.16
C LYS A 35 -4.80 2.76 4.44
N ALA A 36 -5.65 1.75 4.33
CA ALA A 36 -6.18 1.02 5.48
C ALA A 36 -5.09 0.19 6.19
N ASP A 37 -4.22 -0.49 5.43
CA ASP A 37 -3.07 -1.20 5.99
C ASP A 37 -2.06 -0.25 6.65
N ILE A 38 -1.83 0.96 6.11
CA ILE A 38 -0.98 1.99 6.74
C ILE A 38 -1.58 2.40 8.08
N ALA A 39 -2.88 2.72 8.11
CA ALA A 39 -3.57 3.11 9.33
C ALA A 39 -3.42 2.03 10.42
N HIS A 40 -3.63 0.76 10.06
CA HIS A 40 -3.41 -0.36 10.98
C HIS A 40 -1.95 -0.45 11.47
N ASN A 41 -0.97 -0.39 10.55
CA ASN A 41 0.46 -0.44 10.91
C ASN A 41 0.85 0.70 11.86
N LEU A 42 0.34 1.90 11.63
CA LEU A 42 0.62 3.07 12.48
C LEU A 42 0.01 2.91 13.88
N VAL A 43 -1.23 2.42 14.00
CA VAL A 43 -1.85 2.14 15.29
C VAL A 43 -1.07 1.07 16.06
N VAL A 44 -0.74 -0.05 15.42
CA VAL A 44 0.04 -1.13 16.06
C VAL A 44 1.41 -0.63 16.52
N TYR A 45 2.07 0.19 15.71
CA TYR A 45 3.35 0.78 16.09
C TYR A 45 3.20 1.74 17.28
N CYS A 46 2.26 2.67 17.20
CA CYS A 46 2.07 3.71 18.21
C CYS A 46 1.50 3.20 19.54
N ALA A 47 0.75 2.10 19.51
CA ALA A 47 0.26 1.43 20.73
C ALA A 47 1.39 0.92 21.64
N GLN A 48 2.61 0.77 21.12
CA GLN A 48 3.79 0.43 21.94
C GLN A 48 4.23 1.59 22.87
N TYR A 49 3.83 2.83 22.56
CA TYR A 49 4.10 4.01 23.35
C TYR A 49 2.91 4.41 24.21
N ASP A 50 1.70 4.34 23.65
CA ASP A 50 0.45 4.58 24.35
C ASP A 50 -0.65 3.64 23.82
N PRO A 51 -1.02 2.59 24.61
CA PRO A 51 -2.08 1.65 24.22
C PRO A 51 -3.45 2.29 24.00
N SER A 52 -3.72 3.47 24.58
CA SER A 52 -5.02 4.15 24.43
C SER A 52 -5.29 4.62 23.00
N ILE A 53 -4.24 4.72 22.15
CA ILE A 53 -4.36 5.08 20.74
C ILE A 53 -5.31 4.15 19.99
N ILE A 54 -5.33 2.86 20.33
CA ILE A 54 -6.26 1.90 19.71
C ILE A 54 -7.69 2.37 19.90
N GLU A 55 -8.08 2.67 21.14
CA GLU A 55 -9.44 3.11 21.48
C GLU A 55 -9.76 4.51 20.94
N ARG A 56 -8.81 5.45 21.04
CA ARG A 56 -9.01 6.83 20.56
C ARG A 56 -9.18 6.93 19.05
N THR A 57 -8.65 5.97 18.30
CA THR A 57 -8.74 5.92 16.84
C THR A 57 -9.92 5.10 16.30
N ARG A 58 -10.72 4.46 17.17
CA ARG A 58 -11.88 3.65 16.75
C ARG A 58 -12.92 4.46 15.96
N GLY A 59 -13.58 3.76 15.05
CA GLY A 59 -14.73 4.23 14.29
C GLY A 59 -15.94 3.30 14.43
N SER A 60 -16.94 3.48 13.57
CA SER A 60 -18.17 2.68 13.54
C SER A 60 -17.92 1.20 13.25
N VAL A 61 -16.94 0.90 12.38
CA VAL A 61 -16.52 -0.47 12.02
C VAL A 61 -15.72 -1.13 13.15
N GLY A 62 -15.13 -0.33 14.05
CA GLY A 62 -14.31 -0.80 15.16
C GLY A 62 -12.92 -0.17 15.19
N ASP A 63 -11.92 -0.92 15.65
CA ASP A 63 -10.52 -0.46 15.64
C ASP A 63 -9.91 -0.49 14.22
N ALA A 64 -8.67 0.00 14.10
CA ALA A 64 -7.98 0.06 12.80
C ALA A 64 -7.73 -1.33 12.18
N GLN A 65 -7.65 -2.41 12.97
CA GLN A 65 -7.56 -3.76 12.42
C GLN A 65 -8.90 -4.16 11.80
N GLN A 66 -10.00 -3.94 12.52
CA GLN A 66 -11.34 -4.25 12.04
C GLN A 66 -11.67 -3.45 10.76
N LEU A 67 -11.32 -2.16 10.73
CA LEU A 67 -11.45 -1.33 9.53
C LEU A 67 -10.62 -1.86 8.36
N MET A 68 -9.36 -2.22 8.57
CA MET A 68 -8.51 -2.77 7.50
C MET A 68 -9.07 -4.08 6.92
N LEU A 69 -9.60 -4.96 7.76
CA LEU A 69 -10.23 -6.20 7.29
C LEU A 69 -11.53 -5.94 6.52
N HIS A 70 -12.31 -4.97 6.99
CA HIS A 70 -13.52 -4.54 6.30
C HIS A 70 -13.22 -3.96 4.93
N VAL A 71 -12.34 -2.96 4.84
CA VAL A 71 -11.89 -2.37 3.57
C VAL A 71 -11.32 -3.43 2.64
N ARG A 72 -10.51 -4.36 3.17
CA ARG A 72 -10.00 -5.49 2.37
C ARG A 72 -11.13 -6.30 1.75
N SER A 73 -12.16 -6.63 2.53
CA SER A 73 -13.30 -7.41 2.04
C SER A 73 -14.07 -6.69 0.93
N GLU A 74 -14.18 -5.37 1.01
CA GLU A 74 -14.84 -4.54 0.00
C GLU A 74 -13.99 -4.45 -1.28
N VAL A 75 -12.70 -4.15 -1.14
CA VAL A 75 -11.76 -4.02 -2.26
C VAL A 75 -11.64 -5.30 -3.08
N ILE A 76 -11.61 -6.47 -2.43
CA ILE A 76 -11.46 -7.75 -3.14
C ILE A 76 -12.80 -8.36 -3.57
N SER A 77 -13.92 -7.72 -3.22
CA SER A 77 -15.25 -8.22 -3.55
C SER A 77 -15.44 -8.24 -5.07
N GLY A 78 -15.76 -9.41 -5.62
CA GLY A 78 -15.99 -9.58 -7.06
C GLY A 78 -14.73 -9.79 -7.90
N LEU A 79 -13.53 -9.71 -7.31
CA LEU A 79 -12.29 -10.04 -8.02
C LEU A 79 -12.08 -11.57 -8.13
N PRO A 80 -11.50 -12.06 -9.25
CA PRO A 80 -10.91 -13.38 -9.31
C PRO A 80 -9.86 -13.58 -8.20
N GLN A 81 -9.78 -14.80 -7.67
CA GLN A 81 -8.93 -15.10 -6.50
C GLN A 81 -7.45 -14.70 -6.70
N ALA A 82 -6.91 -14.89 -7.91
CA ALA A 82 -5.52 -14.54 -8.22
C ALA A 82 -5.29 -13.02 -8.11
N GLU A 83 -6.19 -12.22 -8.69
CA GLU A 83 -6.13 -10.75 -8.65
C GLU A 83 -6.33 -10.23 -7.22
N ALA A 84 -7.33 -10.76 -6.49
CA ALA A 84 -7.53 -10.43 -5.08
C ALA A 84 -6.27 -10.68 -4.24
N THR A 85 -5.60 -11.81 -4.47
CA THR A 85 -4.36 -12.15 -3.76
C THR A 85 -3.24 -11.17 -4.08
N GLU A 86 -3.09 -10.81 -5.35
CA GLU A 86 -2.08 -9.84 -5.78
C GLU A 86 -2.32 -8.45 -5.16
N VAL A 87 -3.56 -7.95 -5.19
CA VAL A 87 -3.93 -6.65 -4.60
C VAL A 87 -3.60 -6.63 -3.10
N VAL A 88 -3.95 -7.70 -2.36
CA VAL A 88 -3.66 -7.80 -0.92
C VAL A 88 -2.15 -7.81 -0.64
N VAL A 89 -1.37 -8.57 -1.40
CA VAL A 89 0.09 -8.64 -1.18
C VAL A 89 0.77 -7.30 -1.50
N ARG A 90 0.39 -6.68 -2.62
CA ARG A 90 0.99 -5.40 -3.06
C ARG A 90 0.62 -4.24 -2.13
N SER A 91 -0.64 -4.16 -1.69
CA SER A 91 -1.09 -3.15 -0.72
C SER A 91 -0.38 -3.29 0.62
N ALA A 92 -0.30 -4.51 1.18
CA ALA A 92 0.40 -4.75 2.43
C ALA A 92 1.90 -4.38 2.34
N ASN A 93 2.56 -4.69 1.22
CA ASN A 93 3.95 -4.29 0.98
C ASN A 93 4.11 -2.77 0.89
N ALA A 94 3.26 -2.10 0.11
CA ALA A 94 3.25 -0.65 -0.01
C ALA A 94 3.01 0.02 1.36
N ALA A 95 2.08 -0.50 2.13
CA ALA A 95 1.75 0.00 3.46
C ALA A 95 2.89 -0.16 4.46
N ARG A 96 3.58 -1.31 4.44
CA ARG A 96 4.77 -1.54 5.27
C ARG A 96 5.87 -0.54 4.92
N ILE A 97 6.12 -0.31 3.64
CA ILE A 97 7.12 0.68 3.19
C ILE A 97 6.71 2.08 3.65
N GLY A 98 5.46 2.49 3.40
CA GLY A 98 4.95 3.80 3.78
C GLY A 98 5.03 4.07 5.29
N ALA A 99 4.58 3.11 6.12
CA ALA A 99 4.67 3.22 7.57
C ALA A 99 6.13 3.29 8.05
N LEU A 100 7.02 2.47 7.50
CA LEU A 100 8.45 2.50 7.85
C LEU A 100 9.12 3.83 7.48
N LEU A 101 8.77 4.41 6.34
CA LEU A 101 9.28 5.73 5.94
C LEU A 101 8.84 6.79 6.95
N ALA A 102 7.55 6.86 7.28
CA ALA A 102 7.01 7.82 8.24
C ALA A 102 7.67 7.69 9.64
N ILE A 103 7.96 6.46 10.07
CA ILE A 103 8.65 6.18 11.34
C ILE A 103 10.12 6.60 11.28
N ARG A 104 10.84 6.22 10.22
CA ARG A 104 12.29 6.47 10.07
C ARG A 104 12.64 7.94 9.99
N GLU A 105 11.74 8.78 9.48
CA GLU A 105 11.88 10.24 9.50
C GLU A 105 12.06 10.82 10.92
N ARG A 106 11.74 10.05 11.96
CA ARG A 106 11.81 10.48 13.37
C ARG A 106 13.08 10.00 14.07
N TYR A 107 13.88 9.19 13.40
CA TYR A 107 15.11 8.64 13.96
C TYR A 107 16.16 9.72 14.16
N GLY A 108 17.06 9.50 15.11
CA GLY A 108 18.17 10.43 15.34
C GLY A 108 19.26 9.86 16.24
N PRO A 109 20.33 10.63 16.46
CA PRO A 109 21.58 10.09 17.00
C PRO A 109 21.50 9.63 18.46
N LYS A 110 20.55 10.15 19.24
CA LYS A 110 20.35 9.80 20.65
C LYS A 110 19.05 9.04 20.84
N GLN A 111 19.15 7.83 21.37
CA GLN A 111 18.03 6.91 21.53
C GLN A 111 16.92 7.43 22.46
N SER A 112 17.28 8.12 23.55
CA SER A 112 16.29 8.69 24.49
C SER A 112 15.47 9.82 23.84
N GLU A 113 16.14 10.69 23.09
CA GLU A 113 15.48 11.77 22.33
C GLU A 113 14.65 11.20 21.17
N GLU A 114 15.10 10.12 20.53
CA GLU A 114 14.35 9.40 19.50
C GLU A 114 13.05 8.81 20.04
N ARG A 115 13.12 8.12 21.18
CA ARG A 115 11.93 7.56 21.83
C ARG A 115 10.90 8.66 22.15
N ALA A 116 11.36 9.80 22.66
CA ALA A 116 10.49 10.95 22.95
C ALA A 116 9.89 11.56 21.67
N ARG A 117 10.67 11.69 20.58
CA ARG A 117 10.17 12.16 19.28
C ARG A 117 9.10 11.25 18.71
N LEU A 118 9.33 9.93 18.76
CA LEU A 118 8.38 8.92 18.27
C LEU A 118 7.09 8.92 19.08
N ALA A 119 7.18 8.93 20.41
CA ALA A 119 6.01 9.01 21.29
C ALA A 119 5.19 10.29 21.01
N ASN A 120 5.86 11.45 20.90
CA ASN A 120 5.20 12.71 20.60
C ASN A 120 4.57 12.74 19.20
N TRP A 121 5.23 12.15 18.20
CA TRP A 121 4.66 12.04 16.85
C TRP A 121 3.45 11.11 16.81
N CYS A 122 3.53 9.97 17.52
CA CYS A 122 2.41 9.05 17.67
C CYS A 122 1.18 9.75 18.26
N GLU A 123 1.39 10.54 19.31
CA GLU A 123 0.31 11.29 19.97
C GLU A 123 -0.27 12.40 19.09
N ARG A 124 0.60 13.27 18.54
CA ARG A 124 0.16 14.54 17.95
C ARG A 124 -0.20 14.44 16.48
N SER A 125 0.30 13.43 15.79
CA SER A 125 0.20 13.33 14.32
C SER A 125 -0.37 12.00 13.89
N ALA A 126 0.27 10.88 14.23
CA ALA A 126 -0.15 9.57 13.72
C ALA A 126 -1.57 9.21 14.18
N ALA A 127 -1.87 9.36 15.48
CA ALA A 127 -3.21 9.07 16.00
C ALA A 127 -4.28 9.96 15.35
N SER A 128 -4.02 11.26 15.18
CA SER A 128 -4.94 12.19 14.51
C SER A 128 -5.19 11.82 13.06
N SER A 129 -4.14 11.52 12.29
CA SER A 129 -4.27 11.13 10.88
C SER A 129 -5.01 9.79 10.72
N VAL A 130 -4.77 8.83 11.61
CA VAL A 130 -5.55 7.57 11.62
C VAL A 130 -7.01 7.86 11.94
N LYS A 131 -7.28 8.68 12.96
CA LYS A 131 -8.66 9.02 13.34
C LYS A 131 -9.39 9.72 12.20
N GLU A 132 -8.73 10.63 11.50
CA GLU A 132 -9.28 11.29 10.32
C GLU A 132 -9.61 10.29 9.22
N PHE A 133 -8.71 9.36 8.90
CA PHE A 133 -8.98 8.31 7.92
C PHE A 133 -10.16 7.43 8.33
N VAL A 134 -10.19 6.96 9.58
CA VAL A 134 -11.27 6.10 10.11
C VAL A 134 -12.61 6.83 10.09
N SER A 135 -12.66 8.09 10.53
CA SER A 135 -13.88 8.89 10.48
C SER A 135 -14.32 9.13 9.04
N SER A 136 -13.39 9.48 8.14
CA SER A 136 -13.71 9.72 6.73
C SER A 136 -14.30 8.48 6.05
N HIS A 137 -13.80 7.28 6.36
CA HIS A 137 -14.39 6.04 5.85
C HIS A 137 -15.83 5.85 6.35
N GLY A 138 -16.10 6.13 7.62
CA GLY A 138 -17.44 6.02 8.20
C GLY A 138 -18.42 7.07 7.67
N ASP A 139 -17.98 8.32 7.55
CA ASP A 139 -18.82 9.46 7.17
C ASP A 139 -19.07 9.53 5.65
N HIS A 140 -18.15 9.00 4.84
CA HIS A 140 -18.20 9.06 3.38
C HIS A 140 -18.07 7.69 2.73
N HIS A 141 -18.70 6.67 3.31
CA HIS A 141 -18.64 5.28 2.83
C HIS A 141 -19.10 5.15 1.36
N ASP A 142 -20.17 5.84 0.95
CA ASP A 142 -20.62 5.87 -0.45
C ASP A 142 -19.55 6.36 -1.43
N ALA A 143 -18.72 7.33 -1.02
CA ALA A 143 -17.64 7.85 -1.86
C ALA A 143 -16.50 6.82 -2.00
N PHE A 144 -16.29 6.02 -0.96
CA PHE A 144 -15.34 4.92 -0.94
C PHE A 144 -15.78 3.78 -1.86
N ASP A 145 -17.05 3.37 -1.77
CA ASP A 145 -17.66 2.39 -2.67
C ASP A 145 -17.56 2.82 -4.13
N ALA A 146 -17.79 4.12 -4.40
CA ALA A 146 -17.62 4.67 -5.74
C ALA A 146 -16.14 4.66 -6.21
N GLU A 147 -15.17 4.83 -5.31
CA GLU A 147 -13.74 4.72 -5.63
C GLU A 147 -13.36 3.28 -6.01
N ILE A 148 -13.85 2.30 -5.26
CA ILE A 148 -13.67 0.87 -5.56
C ILE A 148 -14.34 0.51 -6.89
N ALA A 149 -15.58 0.93 -7.10
CA ALA A 149 -16.32 0.64 -8.34
C ALA A 149 -15.59 1.17 -9.57
N ARG A 150 -15.11 2.42 -9.54
CA ARG A 150 -14.31 2.99 -10.64
C ARG A 150 -13.03 2.21 -10.89
N ALA A 151 -12.30 1.85 -9.84
CA ALA A 151 -11.08 1.07 -9.96
C ALA A 151 -11.34 -0.33 -10.55
N ASN A 152 -12.47 -0.95 -10.22
CA ASN A 152 -12.90 -2.23 -10.80
C ASN A 152 -13.33 -2.12 -12.27
N GLU A 153 -14.00 -1.04 -12.66
CA GLU A 153 -14.34 -0.78 -14.07
C GLU A 153 -13.10 -0.63 -14.94
N ASP A 154 -12.09 0.09 -14.44
CA ASP A 154 -10.82 0.31 -15.15
C ASP A 154 -10.09 -1.02 -15.44
N LEU A 155 -10.14 -1.99 -14.52
CA LEU A 155 -9.58 -3.34 -14.70
C LEU A 155 -10.28 -4.13 -15.82
N GLN A 156 -11.57 -3.88 -16.06
CA GLN A 156 -12.39 -4.65 -16.99
C GLN A 156 -12.38 -4.10 -18.43
N LEU A 157 -11.73 -2.96 -18.68
CA LEU A 157 -11.73 -2.34 -20.01
C LEU A 157 -10.92 -3.18 -21.05
N PRO A 158 -11.53 -3.58 -22.17
CA PRO A 158 -11.05 -4.66 -23.06
C PRO A 158 -9.79 -4.36 -23.90
N ASN A 159 -9.08 -3.26 -23.66
CA ASN A 159 -7.90 -2.86 -24.44
C ASN A 159 -6.58 -2.78 -23.64
N LYS A 160 -6.54 -3.25 -22.39
CA LYS A 160 -5.32 -3.16 -21.55
C LYS A 160 -4.57 -4.48 -21.31
N HIS A 161 -5.16 -5.63 -21.62
CA HIS A 161 -4.43 -6.92 -21.59
C HIS A 161 -3.97 -7.31 -23.00
N PRO A 162 -2.69 -7.13 -23.38
CA PRO A 162 -2.18 -7.78 -24.58
C PRO A 162 -2.23 -9.30 -24.34
N SER A 163 -3.12 -9.96 -25.06
CA SER A 163 -3.15 -11.41 -25.15
C SER A 163 -1.84 -11.85 -25.79
N PHE A 164 -0.88 -12.30 -24.97
CA PHE A 164 0.31 -12.98 -25.48
C PHE A 164 -0.14 -14.33 -26.06
N LYS A 165 -0.12 -14.42 -27.40
CA LYS A 165 -0.09 -15.69 -28.13
C LYS A 165 1.34 -16.16 -28.28
#